data_AF-A0A2B4RI05-F1
#
_entry.id   AF-A0A2B4RI05-F1
#
_cell.length_a   1.000
_cell.length_b   1.000
_cell.length_c   1.000
_cell.angle_alpha   90.00
_cell.angle_beta   90.00
_cell.angle_gamma   90.00
#
_symmetry.space_group_name_H-M   'P 1'
#
loop_
_entity.id
_entity.type
_entity.pdbx_description
1 polymer ?
#
loop_
_entity_poly.entity_id
_entity_poly.type
_entity_poly.pdbx_seq_one_letter_code
_entity_poly.pdbx_strand_id
1 'polypeptide(L)'
;MDKLRSVYICLLFLALCYVIAGVLTSHDQFGLDHGSYLEFKSSKTFDGKRLKTPLFRRVDVRDREFCGILCYIEPDCVSYNLEKERGANDEIHKCELINSTHEGHKQDLVKKPKETYTMIEISFVDIDECNKGTQNCVSNFQELYERSRTENGQVILFVDSKPISVFCNMGGFGCGDGGWTPVMKVDGGKSNTMQIQLKFLSSIQVLSSIFIGHIALESCGIFIRAVKSQDASRCRRLDFTSHKAFDGERLINHVIHVHDVSNAKACWVLCYLEADCVSYNFEKQPDGESGMHSCELNNSTHEGHDEDLVGNISYFYRGAESACIENPCKNDSTCQSGFTNKGFRCLCHAGFKGQFCDEAVTCQEVYESNRVHVLPKKYMMERFLTPMFFSNSLNKSGVVTLYIDSKKMSIFCHVGEFGCGDGGWTPVLKMNGSKETFHYKSPLWTSKYGYNFPGGETGFDSLETKLPTYWNTSFKKICLGMKIGKNANFIVIEKPAESLYSLIADGQHRKTSLGRDEWKKLIGSEDSLQPNCNREGFNPECRFNKVRIGILGNNEDDCNTCDSRIGFGTGGNPDDKNTCGNVNRSKKGRRIKAIGYILIK
;
A
#
# COMPACT_ATOMS: atom_id res chain seq x y z
N MET A 1 -41.31 -23.28 26.72
CA MET A 1 -40.97 -23.60 25.31
C MET A 1 -40.78 -22.36 24.45
N ASP A 2 -41.19 -21.16 24.87
CA ASP A 2 -41.02 -19.94 24.06
C ASP A 2 -39.61 -19.31 24.09
N LYS A 3 -38.78 -19.61 25.10
CA LYS A 3 -37.37 -19.13 25.15
C LYS A 3 -36.42 -19.89 24.22
N LEU A 4 -36.72 -21.13 23.83
CA LEU A 4 -35.92 -21.87 22.83
C LEU A 4 -36.25 -21.43 21.40
N ARG A 5 -37.50 -21.05 21.11
CA ARG A 5 -37.90 -20.52 19.80
C ARG A 5 -37.21 -19.19 19.47
N SER A 6 -37.04 -18.30 20.45
CA SER A 6 -36.40 -17.00 20.22
C SER A 6 -34.90 -17.09 19.93
N VAL A 7 -34.18 -18.06 20.52
CA VAL A 7 -32.75 -18.30 20.26
C VAL A 7 -32.55 -18.95 18.89
N TYR A 8 -33.44 -19.87 18.50
CA TYR A 8 -33.43 -20.47 17.16
C TYR A 8 -33.73 -19.44 16.06
N ILE A 9 -34.65 -18.49 16.30
CA ILE A 9 -34.97 -17.42 15.34
C ILE A 9 -33.79 -16.45 15.19
N CYS A 10 -33.06 -16.10 16.26
CA CYS A 10 -31.85 -15.27 16.17
C CYS A 10 -30.69 -15.98 15.44
N LEU A 11 -30.50 -17.28 15.66
CA LEU A 11 -29.47 -18.06 14.95
C LEU A 11 -29.81 -18.25 13.47
N LEU A 12 -31.10 -18.42 13.14
CA LEU A 12 -31.60 -18.46 11.77
C LEU A 12 -31.42 -17.10 11.06
N PHE A 13 -31.62 -15.97 11.75
CA PHE A 13 -31.36 -14.63 11.18
C PHE A 13 -29.86 -14.35 10.98
N LEU A 14 -28.98 -14.79 11.89
CA LEU A 14 -27.52 -14.70 11.72
C LEU A 14 -27.02 -15.58 10.56
N ALA A 15 -27.58 -16.78 10.40
CA ALA A 15 -27.29 -17.66 9.28
C ALA A 15 -27.84 -17.08 7.96
N LEU A 16 -29.06 -16.51 7.95
CA LEU A 16 -29.61 -15.85 6.76
C LEU A 16 -28.78 -14.61 6.37
N CYS A 17 -28.28 -13.83 7.33
CA CYS A 17 -27.38 -12.70 7.04
C CYS A 17 -26.02 -13.16 6.49
N TYR A 18 -25.49 -14.29 6.94
CA TYR A 18 -24.26 -14.90 6.38
C TYR A 18 -24.49 -15.44 4.96
N VAL A 19 -25.65 -16.06 4.71
CA VAL A 19 -26.03 -16.58 3.38
C VAL A 19 -26.34 -15.43 2.42
N ILE A 20 -27.05 -14.39 2.85
CA ILE A 20 -27.35 -13.20 2.03
C ILE A 20 -26.09 -12.36 1.80
N ALA A 21 -25.15 -12.27 2.76
CA ALA A 21 -23.85 -11.61 2.55
C ALA A 21 -22.92 -12.41 1.63
N GLY A 22 -23.00 -13.76 1.65
CA GLY A 22 -22.31 -14.61 0.69
C GLY A 22 -22.90 -14.51 -0.72
N VAL A 23 -24.22 -14.44 -0.84
CA VAL A 23 -24.96 -14.35 -2.12
C VAL A 23 -24.95 -12.94 -2.73
N LEU A 24 -24.84 -11.87 -1.93
CA LEU A 24 -24.77 -10.48 -2.42
C LEU A 24 -23.34 -10.01 -2.79
N THR A 25 -22.30 -10.81 -2.56
CA THR A 25 -20.94 -10.53 -3.06
C THR A 25 -20.57 -11.28 -4.34
N SER A 26 -21.51 -12.03 -4.93
CA SER A 26 -21.31 -12.78 -6.16
C SER A 26 -22.42 -12.46 -7.17
N HIS A 27 -22.44 -11.22 -7.64
CA HIS A 27 -23.07 -10.88 -8.90
C HIS A 27 -22.06 -10.06 -9.70
N ASP A 28 -21.26 -10.77 -10.50
CA ASP A 28 -21.06 -10.47 -11.91
C ASP A 28 -20.63 -11.76 -12.60
N GLN A 29 -21.26 -12.00 -13.74
CA GLN A 29 -21.47 -13.31 -14.36
C GLN A 29 -20.68 -13.39 -15.68
N PHE A 30 -20.11 -14.58 -15.96
CA PHE A 30 -19.61 -15.11 -17.25
C PHE A 30 -18.15 -14.79 -17.62
N GLY A 31 -17.32 -15.73 -18.09
CA GLY A 31 -17.48 -17.15 -18.38
C GLY A 31 -16.07 -17.75 -18.58
N LEU A 32 -15.81 -18.94 -18.02
CA LEU A 32 -14.53 -19.64 -18.17
C LEU A 32 -14.80 -20.93 -18.95
N ASP A 33 -14.32 -20.99 -20.18
CA ASP A 33 -14.11 -22.26 -20.87
C ASP A 33 -12.64 -22.69 -20.70
N HIS A 34 -12.50 -23.90 -20.14
CA HIS A 34 -11.29 -24.72 -19.96
C HIS A 34 -10.31 -24.30 -18.84
N GLY A 35 -10.78 -24.38 -17.59
CA GLY A 35 -9.94 -24.32 -16.40
C GLY A 35 -9.25 -25.65 -16.07
N SER A 36 -7.96 -25.79 -16.39
CA SER A 36 -7.09 -26.79 -15.76
C SER A 36 -6.43 -26.20 -14.51
N TYR A 37 -6.59 -26.81 -13.34
CA TYR A 37 -5.90 -26.43 -12.11
C TYR A 37 -4.79 -27.44 -11.77
N LEU A 38 -3.68 -26.97 -11.19
CA LEU A 38 -2.63 -27.82 -10.65
C LEU A 38 -3.10 -28.41 -9.31
N GLU A 39 -3.38 -29.71 -9.29
CA GLU A 39 -3.69 -30.44 -8.06
C GLU A 39 -2.42 -31.13 -7.54
N PHE A 40 -1.93 -30.74 -6.36
CA PHE A 40 -0.94 -31.53 -5.63
C PHE A 40 -1.68 -32.66 -4.90
N LYS A 41 -1.65 -33.88 -5.43
CA LYS A 41 -2.29 -35.01 -4.75
C LYS A 41 -1.59 -35.31 -3.41
N SER A 42 -2.24 -34.92 -2.33
CA SER A 42 -1.80 -35.19 -0.95
C SER A 42 -1.66 -36.69 -0.63
N SER A 43 -2.26 -37.57 -1.43
CA SER A 43 -2.18 -39.03 -1.30
C SER A 43 -0.79 -39.63 -1.48
N LYS A 44 0.16 -38.90 -2.09
CA LYS A 44 1.58 -39.31 -2.23
C LYS A 44 2.54 -38.37 -1.49
N THR A 45 2.06 -37.73 -0.43
CA THR A 45 2.88 -36.96 0.52
C THR A 45 3.17 -37.78 1.77
N PHE A 46 4.44 -37.88 2.13
CA PHE A 46 4.91 -38.68 3.26
C PHE A 46 5.60 -37.78 4.29
N ASP A 47 4.86 -37.41 5.34
CA ASP A 47 5.39 -36.68 6.49
C ASP A 47 6.41 -37.53 7.27
N GLY A 48 7.50 -36.91 7.70
CA GLY A 48 8.57 -37.57 8.46
C GLY A 48 9.41 -38.53 7.61
N LYS A 49 9.35 -38.40 6.28
CA LYS A 49 10.06 -39.22 5.30
C LYS A 49 10.88 -38.35 4.36
N ARG A 50 11.92 -38.93 3.79
CA ARG A 50 12.82 -38.31 2.81
C ARG A 50 13.24 -39.34 1.78
N LEU A 51 13.25 -38.96 0.51
CA LEU A 51 13.86 -39.77 -0.56
C LEU A 51 15.36 -39.39 -0.73
N LYS A 52 16.26 -40.38 -0.70
CA LYS A 52 17.72 -40.16 -0.70
C LYS A 52 18.35 -39.93 -2.08
N THR A 53 17.66 -40.23 -3.17
CA THR A 53 18.27 -40.49 -4.50
C THR A 53 17.43 -39.94 -5.66
N PRO A 54 18.06 -39.65 -6.81
CA PRO A 54 19.10 -38.65 -6.98
C PRO A 54 18.56 -37.23 -6.75
N LEU A 55 19.18 -36.53 -5.81
CA LEU A 55 18.98 -35.09 -5.61
C LEU A 55 19.74 -34.34 -6.70
N PHE A 56 19.05 -33.50 -7.48
CA PHE A 56 19.73 -32.70 -8.51
C PHE A 56 19.84 -31.21 -8.15
N ARG A 57 18.92 -30.66 -7.33
CA ARG A 57 18.95 -29.24 -6.95
C ARG A 57 18.44 -28.98 -5.53
N ARG A 58 19.08 -28.02 -4.84
CA ARG A 58 18.65 -27.49 -3.55
C ARG A 58 18.28 -26.01 -3.67
N VAL A 59 17.14 -25.62 -3.11
CA VAL A 59 16.63 -24.24 -3.14
C VAL A 59 16.08 -23.87 -1.78
N ASP A 60 16.37 -22.66 -1.30
CA ASP A 60 15.75 -22.13 -0.10
C ASP A 60 14.46 -21.38 -0.48
N VAL A 61 13.33 -21.75 0.13
CA VAL A 61 12.01 -21.13 -0.13
C VAL A 61 11.41 -20.56 1.14
N ARG A 62 10.66 -19.47 1.03
CA ARG A 62 9.98 -18.84 2.19
C ARG A 62 8.56 -19.37 2.42
N ASP A 63 7.97 -19.98 1.40
CA ASP A 63 6.66 -20.62 1.48
C ASP A 63 6.81 -22.08 1.07
N ARG A 64 6.21 -22.98 1.86
CA ARG A 64 6.20 -24.42 1.60
C ARG A 64 5.61 -24.79 0.23
N GLU A 65 4.68 -24.00 -0.30
CA GLU A 65 4.01 -24.28 -1.58
C GLU A 65 4.93 -24.03 -2.78
N PHE A 66 5.90 -23.11 -2.65
CA PHE A 66 6.87 -22.81 -3.71
C PHE A 66 7.79 -23.99 -4.03
N CYS A 67 8.00 -24.90 -3.09
CA CYS A 67 8.77 -26.13 -3.33
C CYS A 67 8.18 -26.96 -4.48
N GLY A 68 6.86 -27.12 -4.46
CA GLY A 68 6.12 -27.85 -5.48
C GLY A 68 6.10 -27.11 -6.81
N ILE A 69 5.99 -25.78 -6.79
CA ILE A 69 6.04 -24.93 -7.99
C ILE A 69 7.42 -25.01 -8.66
N LEU A 70 8.50 -24.92 -7.89
CA LEU A 70 9.86 -25.05 -8.42
C LEU A 70 10.08 -26.42 -9.04
N CYS A 71 9.63 -27.49 -8.38
CA CYS A 71 9.69 -28.81 -8.96
C CYS A 71 8.83 -28.94 -10.24
N TYR A 72 7.70 -28.24 -10.33
CA TYR A 72 6.89 -28.24 -11.55
C TYR A 72 7.58 -27.55 -12.75
N ILE A 73 8.33 -26.47 -12.49
CA ILE A 73 9.02 -25.70 -13.55
C ILE A 73 10.26 -26.44 -14.05
N GLU A 74 10.93 -27.21 -13.18
CA GLU A 74 12.16 -27.90 -13.52
C GLU A 74 11.87 -29.20 -14.30
N PRO A 75 12.42 -29.38 -15.52
CA PRO A 75 12.10 -30.48 -16.43
C PRO A 75 12.34 -31.86 -15.81
N ASP A 76 13.41 -31.99 -15.03
CA ASP A 76 13.82 -33.25 -14.43
C ASP A 76 13.15 -33.51 -13.09
N CYS A 77 12.36 -32.60 -12.53
CA CYS A 77 11.82 -32.79 -11.18
C CYS A 77 10.47 -33.50 -11.19
N VAL A 78 10.40 -34.63 -10.49
CA VAL A 78 9.18 -35.45 -10.34
C VAL A 78 8.78 -35.64 -8.87
N SER A 79 9.65 -35.24 -7.93
CA SER A 79 9.34 -35.20 -6.50
C SER A 79 10.27 -34.25 -5.75
N TYR A 80 9.95 -33.92 -4.51
CA TYR A 80 10.81 -33.07 -3.68
C TYR A 80 10.81 -33.47 -2.20
N ASN A 81 11.89 -33.16 -1.48
CA ASN A 81 11.90 -33.14 -0.02
C ASN A 81 11.82 -31.69 0.48
N LEU A 82 11.05 -31.46 1.53
CA LEU A 82 10.89 -30.17 2.20
C LEU A 82 11.30 -30.30 3.68
N GLU A 83 12.28 -29.51 4.11
CA GLU A 83 12.74 -29.47 5.49
C GLU A 83 11.92 -28.49 6.36
N LYS A 84 11.37 -29.01 7.45
CA LYS A 84 10.69 -28.24 8.52
C LYS A 84 11.73 -27.82 9.57
N GLU A 85 12.45 -26.72 9.37
CA GLU A 85 13.26 -26.11 10.43
C GLU A 85 12.52 -24.96 11.13
N ARG A 86 12.47 -25.00 12.47
CA ARG A 86 12.13 -23.84 13.31
C ARG A 86 13.40 -23.05 13.60
N GLY A 87 13.69 -22.05 12.76
CA GLY A 87 14.64 -21.00 13.08
C GLY A 87 13.96 -19.90 13.90
N ALA A 88 14.60 -19.45 14.98
CA ALA A 88 14.06 -18.49 15.93
C ALA A 88 14.01 -17.03 15.42
N ASN A 89 13.65 -16.78 14.15
CA ASN A 89 13.13 -15.51 13.59
C ASN A 89 13.24 -15.47 12.04
N ASP A 90 12.69 -16.45 11.30
CA ASP A 90 12.25 -16.38 9.87
C ASP A 90 12.15 -17.82 9.32
N GLU A 91 10.97 -18.27 8.89
CA GLU A 91 10.73 -19.63 8.37
C GLU A 91 11.24 -19.76 6.92
N ILE A 92 12.56 -19.92 6.75
CA ILE A 92 13.14 -20.37 5.47
C ILE A 92 13.10 -21.90 5.46
N HIS A 93 12.42 -22.47 4.48
CA HIS A 93 12.35 -23.90 4.23
C HIS A 93 13.40 -24.32 3.20
N LYS A 94 14.07 -25.45 3.44
CA LYS A 94 14.98 -26.03 2.45
C LYS A 94 14.22 -27.01 1.55
N CYS A 95 14.27 -26.76 0.25
CA CYS A 95 13.70 -27.58 -0.79
C CYS A 95 14.77 -28.37 -1.53
N GLU A 96 14.48 -29.63 -1.75
CA GLU A 96 15.33 -30.56 -2.47
C GLU A 96 14.54 -31.16 -3.63
N LEU A 97 14.90 -30.77 -4.85
CA LEU A 97 14.25 -31.22 -6.08
C LEU A 97 14.88 -32.53 -6.55
N ILE A 98 14.04 -33.49 -6.90
CA ILE A 98 14.41 -34.90 -7.10
C ILE A 98 13.85 -35.39 -8.44
N ASN A 99 14.70 -36.08 -9.20
CA ASN A 99 14.35 -36.59 -10.52
C ASN A 99 13.88 -38.06 -10.54
N SER A 100 13.48 -38.56 -9.38
CA SER A 100 12.97 -39.92 -9.22
C SER A 100 11.81 -39.94 -8.24
N THR A 101 11.06 -41.04 -8.20
CA THR A 101 9.94 -41.22 -7.28
C THR A 101 10.18 -42.41 -6.34
N HIS A 102 9.52 -42.40 -5.19
CA HIS A 102 9.55 -43.50 -4.23
C HIS A 102 9.02 -44.83 -4.82
N GLU A 103 8.25 -44.80 -5.90
CA GLU A 103 7.71 -45.99 -6.55
C GLU A 103 8.81 -46.82 -7.22
N GLY A 104 9.81 -46.16 -7.83
CA GLY A 104 11.02 -46.78 -8.36
C GLY A 104 12.13 -47.00 -7.32
N HIS A 105 12.08 -46.28 -6.19
CA HIS A 105 13.16 -46.22 -5.20
C HIS A 105 12.66 -46.49 -3.76
N LYS A 106 11.85 -47.53 -3.57
CA LYS A 106 11.21 -47.83 -2.27
C LYS A 106 12.18 -47.97 -1.09
N GLN A 107 13.38 -48.50 -1.34
CA GLN A 107 14.41 -48.68 -0.30
C GLN A 107 15.08 -47.37 0.12
N ASP A 108 14.99 -46.33 -0.71
CA ASP A 108 15.61 -45.02 -0.48
C ASP A 108 14.70 -44.04 0.28
N LEU A 109 13.43 -44.41 0.51
CA LEU A 109 12.47 -43.64 1.30
C LEU A 109 12.67 -43.85 2.80
N VAL A 110 13.57 -43.07 3.39
CA VAL A 110 13.98 -43.21 4.79
C VAL A 110 13.15 -42.37 5.75
N LYS A 111 13.15 -42.75 7.03
CA LYS A 111 12.56 -41.94 8.11
C LYS A 111 13.45 -40.72 8.39
N LYS A 112 12.87 -39.52 8.30
CA LYS A 112 13.48 -38.27 8.73
C LYS A 112 12.39 -37.35 9.31
N PRO A 113 12.20 -37.32 10.65
CA PRO A 113 11.03 -36.71 11.29
C PRO A 113 10.79 -35.22 11.01
N LYS A 114 11.82 -34.48 10.59
CA LYS A 114 11.75 -33.04 10.30
C LYS A 114 11.54 -32.74 8.82
N GLU A 115 11.31 -33.74 7.98
CA GLU A 115 11.14 -33.53 6.54
C GLU A 115 9.83 -34.10 6.02
N THR A 116 9.38 -33.57 4.89
CA THR A 116 8.23 -34.06 4.15
C THR A 116 8.69 -34.41 2.76
N TYR A 117 8.43 -35.63 2.32
CA TYR A 117 8.64 -36.05 0.94
C TYR A 117 7.33 -35.95 0.18
N THR A 118 7.34 -35.32 -0.99
CA THR A 118 6.15 -35.17 -1.84
C THR A 118 6.48 -35.62 -3.25
N MET A 119 5.76 -36.63 -3.74
CA MET A 119 5.74 -36.97 -5.16
C MET A 119 4.76 -36.05 -5.90
N ILE A 120 5.17 -35.52 -7.05
CA ILE A 120 4.29 -34.73 -7.90
C ILE A 120 3.59 -35.68 -8.86
N GLU A 121 2.26 -35.70 -8.81
CA GLU A 121 1.40 -36.38 -9.77
C GLU A 121 0.49 -35.33 -10.36
N ILE A 122 0.69 -35.02 -11.64
CA ILE A 122 -0.12 -34.03 -12.35
C ILE A 122 -1.43 -34.72 -12.76
N SER A 123 -2.50 -34.50 -12.01
CA SER A 123 -3.85 -34.82 -12.47
C SER A 123 -4.24 -33.80 -13.55
N PHE A 124 -4.59 -34.27 -14.73
CA PHE A 124 -5.37 -33.47 -15.67
C PHE A 124 -6.84 -33.72 -15.34
N VAL A 125 -7.53 -32.72 -14.80
CA VAL A 125 -9.00 -32.74 -14.76
C VAL A 125 -9.46 -32.00 -16.00
N ASP A 126 -9.88 -32.77 -17.00
CA ASP A 126 -10.57 -32.25 -18.16
C ASP A 126 -12.04 -32.06 -17.80
N ILE A 127 -12.51 -30.81 -17.84
CA ILE A 127 -13.91 -30.44 -17.53
C ILE A 127 -14.87 -31.20 -18.47
N ASP A 128 -14.42 -31.55 -19.68
CA ASP A 128 -15.22 -32.29 -20.66
C ASP A 128 -15.41 -33.77 -20.28
N GLU A 129 -14.51 -34.38 -19.51
CA GLU A 129 -14.69 -35.75 -19.00
C GLU A 129 -15.62 -35.80 -17.77
N CYS A 130 -15.59 -34.75 -16.94
CA CYS A 130 -16.46 -34.59 -15.77
C CYS A 130 -17.95 -34.42 -16.20
N ASN A 131 -18.19 -33.71 -17.32
CA ASN A 131 -19.51 -33.60 -17.94
C ASN A 131 -19.99 -34.89 -18.65
N LYS A 132 -19.06 -35.79 -19.02
CA LYS A 132 -19.35 -37.08 -19.67
C LYS A 132 -19.58 -38.23 -18.68
N GLY A 133 -19.49 -37.98 -17.37
CA GLY A 133 -19.83 -38.95 -16.32
C GLY A 133 -18.80 -40.08 -16.12
N THR A 134 -17.57 -39.92 -16.64
CA THR A 134 -16.50 -40.92 -16.53
C THR A 134 -15.62 -40.75 -15.28
N GLN A 135 -15.80 -39.67 -14.51
CA GLN A 135 -15.19 -39.46 -13.18
C GLN A 135 -16.25 -39.13 -12.11
N ASN A 136 -15.97 -39.45 -10.84
CA ASN A 136 -16.85 -39.18 -9.69
C ASN A 136 -16.90 -37.67 -9.36
N CYS A 137 -17.57 -36.89 -10.20
CA CYS A 137 -17.92 -35.50 -9.96
C CYS A 137 -19.37 -35.41 -9.46
N VAL A 138 -19.66 -34.61 -8.43
CA VAL A 138 -21.03 -34.42 -7.92
C VAL A 138 -21.32 -32.94 -7.74
N SER A 139 -22.50 -32.50 -8.18
CA SER A 139 -22.87 -31.09 -8.28
C SER A 139 -23.51 -30.53 -6.99
N ASN A 140 -23.97 -31.41 -6.08
CA ASN A 140 -24.55 -31.02 -4.80
C ASN A 140 -24.44 -32.14 -3.74
N PHE A 141 -24.64 -31.76 -2.47
CA PHE A 141 -24.48 -32.63 -1.29
C PHE A 141 -25.52 -33.75 -1.17
N GLN A 142 -26.73 -33.57 -1.71
CA GLN A 142 -27.81 -34.56 -1.67
C GLN A 142 -27.51 -35.74 -2.61
N GLU A 143 -26.97 -35.43 -3.80
CA GLU A 143 -26.55 -36.40 -4.82
C GLU A 143 -25.34 -37.25 -4.35
N LEU A 144 -24.56 -36.70 -3.40
CA LEU A 144 -23.45 -37.37 -2.72
C LEU A 144 -23.95 -38.44 -1.73
N TYR A 145 -24.99 -38.12 -0.95
CA TYR A 145 -25.62 -39.05 0.01
C TYR A 145 -26.27 -40.27 -0.67
N GLU A 146 -26.82 -40.09 -1.87
CA GLU A 146 -27.48 -41.16 -2.63
C GLU A 146 -26.50 -42.08 -3.37
N ARG A 147 -25.30 -41.58 -3.74
CA ARG A 147 -24.29 -42.34 -4.50
C ARG A 147 -23.23 -43.05 -3.65
N SER A 148 -22.80 -42.47 -2.52
CA SER A 148 -21.71 -43.03 -1.69
C SER A 148 -22.23 -43.85 -0.52
N ARG A 149 -22.85 -45.00 -0.79
CA ARG A 149 -22.98 -46.03 0.24
C ARG A 149 -21.58 -46.55 0.59
N THR A 150 -21.06 -46.12 1.76
CA THR A 150 -20.45 -46.93 2.85
C THR A 150 -19.07 -46.54 3.42
N GLU A 151 -18.32 -45.54 2.95
CA GLU A 151 -16.99 -45.25 3.54
C GLU A 151 -16.66 -43.76 3.75
N ASN A 152 -15.92 -43.48 4.84
CA ASN A 152 -15.37 -42.16 5.16
C ASN A 152 -14.21 -41.83 4.22
N GLY A 153 -14.15 -40.63 3.65
CA GLY A 153 -13.10 -40.29 2.67
C GLY A 153 -13.05 -38.82 2.27
N GLN A 154 -12.04 -38.44 1.49
CA GLN A 154 -11.96 -37.11 0.87
C GLN A 154 -12.79 -37.07 -0.42
N VAL A 155 -13.56 -36.02 -0.60
CA VAL A 155 -14.41 -35.78 -1.78
C VAL A 155 -14.18 -34.35 -2.29
N ILE A 156 -14.22 -34.17 -3.60
CA ILE A 156 -14.10 -32.86 -4.23
C ILE A 156 -15.49 -32.23 -4.38
N LEU A 157 -15.69 -31.07 -3.77
CA LEU A 157 -16.89 -30.25 -3.92
C LEU A 157 -16.59 -29.06 -4.81
N PHE A 158 -17.49 -28.77 -5.74
CA PHE A 158 -17.42 -27.55 -6.53
C PHE A 158 -18.28 -26.48 -5.85
N VAL A 159 -17.61 -25.44 -5.32
CA VAL A 159 -18.27 -24.23 -4.81
C VAL A 159 -17.85 -23.09 -5.72
N ASP A 160 -18.82 -22.50 -6.42
CA ASP A 160 -18.59 -21.41 -7.40
C ASP A 160 -17.51 -21.74 -8.44
N SER A 161 -17.60 -22.94 -9.02
CA SER A 161 -16.65 -23.49 -10.01
C SER A 161 -15.21 -23.69 -9.51
N LYS A 162 -14.97 -23.58 -8.20
CA LYS A 162 -13.70 -23.94 -7.56
C LYS A 162 -13.81 -25.31 -6.90
N PRO A 163 -12.92 -26.25 -7.23
CA PRO A 163 -12.85 -27.54 -6.54
C PRO A 163 -12.24 -27.35 -5.16
N ILE A 164 -12.94 -27.82 -4.13
CA ILE A 164 -12.48 -27.82 -2.74
C ILE A 164 -12.47 -29.28 -2.28
N SER A 165 -11.30 -29.78 -1.90
CA SER A 165 -11.17 -31.10 -1.27
C SER A 165 -11.66 -31.03 0.17
N VAL A 166 -12.69 -31.79 0.49
CA VAL A 166 -13.27 -31.86 1.84
C VAL A 166 -13.31 -33.30 2.33
N PHE A 167 -13.16 -33.51 3.64
CA PHE A 167 -13.29 -34.84 4.24
C PHE A 167 -14.76 -35.09 4.60
N CYS A 168 -15.37 -36.15 4.09
CA CYS A 168 -16.75 -36.52 4.37
C CYS A 168 -16.80 -37.73 5.32
N ASN A 169 -17.53 -37.58 6.43
CA ASN A 169 -17.71 -38.60 7.45
C ASN A 169 -19.12 -39.18 7.37
N MET A 170 -19.24 -40.41 6.90
CA MET A 170 -20.50 -41.09 6.60
C MET A 170 -21.07 -41.86 7.80
N GLY A 171 -20.29 -42.07 8.87
CA GLY A 171 -20.73 -42.78 10.08
C GLY A 171 -21.29 -41.87 11.18
N GLY A 172 -22.14 -42.41 12.05
CA GLY A 172 -22.68 -41.70 13.22
C GLY A 172 -21.65 -41.50 14.32
N PHE A 173 -21.20 -40.24 14.51
CA PHE A 173 -20.29 -39.82 15.59
C PHE A 173 -21.00 -39.02 16.69
N GLY A 174 -22.28 -39.34 16.95
CA GLY A 174 -23.13 -38.66 17.94
C GLY A 174 -23.97 -37.50 17.41
N CYS A 175 -23.87 -37.17 16.12
CA CYS A 175 -24.68 -36.17 15.43
C CYS A 175 -25.74 -36.76 14.47
N GLY A 176 -25.90 -38.09 14.42
CA GLY A 176 -26.75 -38.79 13.45
C GLY A 176 -25.99 -39.22 12.20
N ASP A 177 -26.58 -40.10 11.37
CA ASP A 177 -26.02 -40.54 10.09
C ASP A 177 -26.40 -39.55 8.98
N GLY A 178 -25.49 -39.23 8.03
CA GLY A 178 -25.83 -38.24 6.99
C GLY A 178 -24.74 -37.60 6.15
N GLY A 179 -23.50 -38.12 6.09
CA GLY A 179 -22.44 -37.52 5.26
C GLY A 179 -22.00 -36.13 5.73
N TRP A 180 -21.32 -36.11 6.86
CA TRP A 180 -20.91 -34.89 7.54
C TRP A 180 -19.57 -34.36 7.05
N THR A 181 -19.53 -33.08 6.71
CA THR A 181 -18.31 -32.39 6.29
C THR A 181 -17.87 -31.37 7.35
N PRO A 182 -16.63 -31.45 7.87
CA PRO A 182 -16.14 -30.52 8.88
C PRO A 182 -15.84 -29.15 8.25
N VAL A 183 -16.51 -28.12 8.75
CA VAL A 183 -16.34 -26.72 8.29
C VAL A 183 -15.10 -26.07 8.91
N MET A 184 -14.66 -26.52 10.09
CA MET A 184 -13.49 -26.01 10.80
C MET A 184 -12.94 -27.05 11.79
N LYS A 185 -11.61 -27.09 11.99
CA LYS A 185 -10.94 -27.90 13.01
C LYS A 185 -10.03 -27.03 13.86
N VAL A 186 -10.17 -27.10 15.18
CA VAL A 186 -9.42 -26.26 16.14
C VAL A 186 -8.62 -27.16 17.08
N ASP A 187 -7.33 -26.84 17.28
CA ASP A 187 -6.42 -27.56 18.18
C ASP A 187 -6.24 -26.78 19.49
N GLY A 188 -6.83 -27.29 20.58
CA GLY A 188 -6.77 -26.67 21.90
C GLY A 188 -5.39 -26.68 22.57
N GLY A 189 -4.39 -27.35 21.99
CA GLY A 189 -3.03 -27.44 22.52
C GLY A 189 -2.05 -26.40 21.97
N LYS A 190 -2.39 -25.66 20.92
CA LYS A 190 -1.51 -24.64 20.31
C LYS A 190 -1.89 -23.23 20.78
N SER A 191 -1.57 -22.92 22.03
CA SER A 191 -1.71 -21.58 22.60
C SER A 191 -0.42 -20.77 22.42
N ASN A 192 -0.39 -19.83 21.46
CA ASN A 192 0.41 -18.62 21.61
C ASN A 192 -0.53 -17.51 22.10
N THR A 193 -0.16 -16.88 23.21
CA THR A 193 -1.02 -16.16 24.14
C THR A 193 -1.73 -14.94 23.53
N MET A 194 -3.06 -14.94 23.56
CA MET A 194 -3.81 -13.75 23.98
C MET A 194 -4.52 -14.14 25.28
N GLN A 195 -3.89 -13.81 26.42
CA GLN A 195 -4.45 -14.12 27.73
C GLN A 195 -5.60 -13.15 28.01
N ILE A 196 -6.83 -13.64 27.96
CA ILE A 196 -7.90 -13.12 28.82
C ILE A 196 -8.17 -14.22 29.85
N GLN A 197 -7.53 -14.10 31.02
CA GLN A 197 -7.89 -14.91 32.19
C GLN A 197 -9.29 -14.48 32.65
N LEU A 198 -10.32 -15.28 32.35
CA LEU A 198 -11.60 -15.19 33.03
C LEU A 198 -11.47 -15.88 34.40
N LYS A 199 -11.02 -15.13 35.41
CA LYS A 199 -11.27 -15.49 36.82
C LYS A 199 -12.74 -15.21 37.12
N PHE A 200 -13.53 -16.27 37.24
CA PHE A 200 -14.88 -16.17 37.82
C PHE A 200 -14.75 -15.89 39.31
N LEU A 201 -15.24 -14.72 39.74
CA LEU A 201 -15.69 -14.50 41.12
C LEU A 201 -17.13 -13.97 41.07
N SER A 202 -18.02 -14.86 41.50
CA SER A 202 -19.39 -14.73 42.02
C SER A 202 -20.18 -13.41 41.90
N SER A 203 -21.38 -13.60 41.36
CA SER A 203 -22.71 -13.10 41.82
C SER A 203 -23.20 -11.68 41.45
N ILE A 204 -24.52 -11.64 41.20
CA ILE A 204 -25.46 -10.50 40.98
C ILE A 204 -25.65 -10.12 39.50
N GLN A 205 -26.54 -10.81 38.78
CA GLN A 205 -28.00 -10.60 38.64
C GLN A 205 -28.41 -9.34 37.85
N VAL A 206 -28.96 -9.62 36.65
CA VAL A 206 -30.06 -8.94 35.94
C VAL A 206 -29.84 -7.46 35.64
N LEU A 207 -29.53 -7.15 34.36
CA LEU A 207 -30.01 -5.97 33.58
C LEU A 207 -29.18 -5.86 32.27
N SER A 208 -29.36 -6.74 31.28
CA SER A 208 -28.56 -6.65 30.03
C SER A 208 -29.22 -7.13 28.73
N SER A 209 -30.54 -7.00 28.57
CA SER A 209 -31.18 -7.30 27.27
C SER A 209 -31.09 -6.17 26.23
N ILE A 210 -30.62 -4.97 26.61
CA ILE A 210 -30.60 -3.80 25.71
C ILE A 210 -29.17 -3.33 25.38
N PHE A 211 -28.17 -3.63 26.23
CA PHE A 211 -26.78 -3.21 25.98
C PHE A 211 -25.96 -4.19 25.12
N ILE A 212 -26.39 -5.44 24.97
CA ILE A 212 -25.69 -6.45 24.14
C ILE A 212 -25.90 -6.18 22.64
N GLY A 213 -27.02 -5.57 22.25
CA GLY A 213 -27.31 -5.20 20.86
C GLY A 213 -26.38 -4.12 20.31
N HIS A 214 -25.98 -3.14 21.13
CA HIS A 214 -25.05 -2.09 20.70
C HIS A 214 -23.59 -2.57 20.65
N ILE A 215 -23.17 -3.42 21.60
CA ILE A 215 -21.79 -3.94 21.61
C ILE A 215 -21.56 -4.95 20.47
N ALA A 216 -22.58 -5.72 20.06
CA ALA A 216 -22.49 -6.64 18.91
C ALA A 216 -22.33 -5.91 17.56
N LEU A 217 -22.99 -4.75 17.40
CA LEU A 217 -22.84 -3.90 16.20
C LEU A 217 -21.46 -3.24 16.12
N GLU A 218 -20.90 -2.79 17.25
CA GLU A 218 -19.54 -2.22 17.27
C GLU A 218 -18.46 -3.30 17.09
N SER A 219 -18.61 -4.48 17.69
CA SER A 219 -17.66 -5.59 17.51
C SER A 219 -17.71 -6.21 16.11
N CYS A 220 -18.87 -6.26 15.45
CA CYS A 220 -18.97 -6.64 14.03
C CYS A 220 -18.33 -5.57 13.12
N GLY A 221 -18.50 -4.27 13.44
CA GLY A 221 -17.80 -3.18 12.76
C GLY A 221 -16.28 -3.21 12.94
N ILE A 222 -15.79 -3.66 14.10
CA ILE A 222 -14.36 -3.86 14.39
C ILE A 222 -13.83 -5.13 13.71
N PHE A 223 -14.59 -6.23 13.63
CA PHE A 223 -14.19 -7.44 12.89
C PHE A 223 -14.17 -7.23 11.38
N ILE A 224 -15.12 -6.48 10.82
CA ILE A 224 -15.09 -6.05 9.39
C ILE A 224 -13.88 -5.14 9.11
N ARG A 225 -13.44 -4.34 10.10
CA ARG A 225 -12.18 -3.57 10.00
C ARG A 225 -10.93 -4.44 10.20
N ALA A 226 -10.98 -5.50 11.02
CA ALA A 226 -9.85 -6.38 11.29
C ALA A 226 -9.63 -7.46 10.20
N VAL A 227 -10.67 -7.90 9.49
CA VAL A 227 -10.51 -8.83 8.34
C VAL A 227 -10.09 -8.09 7.06
N LYS A 228 -10.20 -6.75 7.01
CA LYS A 228 -9.53 -5.92 5.97
C LYS A 228 -8.00 -5.80 6.16
N SER A 229 -7.42 -6.58 7.06
CA SER A 229 -6.00 -6.54 7.42
C SER A 229 -5.28 -7.84 7.06
N GLN A 230 -5.36 -8.24 5.79
CA GLN A 230 -4.23 -8.87 5.11
C GLN A 230 -4.12 -8.21 3.74
N ASP A 231 -2.95 -7.68 3.46
CA ASP A 231 -2.66 -6.65 2.47
C ASP A 231 -2.99 -7.10 1.03
N ALA A 232 -4.17 -6.72 0.51
CA ALA A 232 -4.60 -7.00 -0.87
C ALA A 232 -3.66 -6.41 -1.94
N SER A 233 -2.66 -5.62 -1.54
CA SER A 233 -1.59 -5.13 -2.42
C SER A 233 -0.53 -6.20 -2.76
N ARG A 234 -0.49 -7.33 -2.03
CA ARG A 234 0.53 -8.39 -2.18
C ARG A 234 0.14 -9.53 -3.13
N CYS A 235 -1.15 -9.72 -3.40
CA CYS A 235 -1.61 -10.76 -4.31
C CYS A 235 -1.64 -10.20 -5.74
N ARG A 236 -0.86 -10.82 -6.63
CA ARG A 236 -0.94 -10.56 -8.07
C ARG A 236 -2.03 -11.44 -8.68
N ARG A 237 -2.77 -10.94 -9.65
CA ARG A 237 -3.76 -11.67 -10.46
C ARG A 237 -3.56 -11.31 -11.92
N LEU A 238 -3.07 -12.25 -12.71
CA LEU A 238 -3.05 -12.14 -14.17
C LEU A 238 -4.10 -13.11 -14.72
N ASP A 239 -4.94 -12.61 -15.62
CA ASP A 239 -5.95 -13.42 -16.29
C ASP A 239 -5.56 -13.61 -17.75
N PHE A 240 -5.32 -14.86 -18.15
CA PHE A 240 -4.92 -15.20 -19.51
C PHE A 240 -6.08 -15.85 -20.24
N THR A 241 -6.82 -15.04 -20.97
CA THR A 241 -8.02 -15.46 -21.69
C THR A 241 -7.66 -16.16 -23.01
N SER A 242 -8.55 -17.03 -23.49
CA SER A 242 -8.33 -17.76 -24.76
C SER A 242 -8.38 -16.85 -25.98
N HIS A 243 -9.08 -15.73 -25.92
CA HIS A 243 -9.18 -14.77 -27.02
C HIS A 243 -7.91 -13.91 -27.21
N LYS A 244 -6.99 -13.93 -26.23
CA LYS A 244 -5.67 -13.27 -26.29
C LYS A 244 -4.53 -14.27 -26.52
N ALA A 245 -4.84 -15.41 -27.13
CA ALA A 245 -3.90 -16.46 -27.48
C ALA A 245 -3.83 -16.63 -28.99
N PHE A 246 -2.64 -16.47 -29.57
CA PHE A 246 -2.44 -16.50 -31.02
C PHE A 246 -1.38 -17.54 -31.39
N ASP A 247 -1.81 -18.53 -32.16
CA ASP A 247 -0.93 -19.58 -32.64
C ASP A 247 -0.20 -19.14 -33.92
N GLY A 248 1.12 -19.34 -33.95
CA GLY A 248 1.93 -18.90 -35.07
C GLY A 248 2.25 -17.41 -35.07
N GLU A 249 2.17 -16.76 -33.91
CA GLU A 249 2.53 -15.36 -33.70
C GLU A 249 3.52 -15.19 -32.55
N ARG A 250 4.27 -14.08 -32.58
CA ARG A 250 5.29 -13.73 -31.60
C ARG A 250 5.30 -12.22 -31.42
N LEU A 251 5.23 -11.75 -30.17
CA LEU A 251 5.38 -10.33 -29.85
C LEU A 251 6.87 -9.99 -29.76
N ILE A 252 7.34 -9.05 -30.59
CA ILE A 252 8.75 -8.59 -30.61
C ILE A 252 8.90 -7.24 -29.88
N ASN A 253 10.13 -6.79 -29.64
CA ASN A 253 10.48 -5.51 -28.99
C ASN A 253 10.06 -5.33 -27.51
N HIS A 254 9.28 -6.24 -26.95
CA HIS A 254 8.77 -6.19 -25.57
C HIS A 254 9.34 -7.27 -24.65
N VAL A 255 10.28 -8.09 -25.13
CA VAL A 255 10.89 -9.19 -24.37
C VAL A 255 11.76 -8.64 -23.23
N ILE A 256 11.46 -9.02 -21.99
CA ILE A 256 12.21 -8.66 -20.79
C ILE A 256 13.11 -9.79 -20.30
N HIS A 257 12.68 -11.05 -20.45
CA HIS A 257 13.45 -12.23 -20.05
C HIS A 257 13.23 -13.38 -21.02
N VAL A 258 14.24 -14.23 -21.17
CA VAL A 258 14.19 -15.49 -21.92
C VAL A 258 14.57 -16.62 -20.97
N HIS A 259 13.76 -17.66 -20.95
CA HIS A 259 13.93 -18.83 -20.10
C HIS A 259 13.77 -20.11 -20.90
N ASP A 260 14.58 -21.12 -20.59
CA ASP A 260 14.36 -22.48 -21.09
C ASP A 260 13.33 -23.17 -20.19
N VAL A 261 12.27 -23.73 -20.79
CA VAL A 261 11.17 -24.37 -20.06
C VAL A 261 10.76 -25.71 -20.64
N SER A 262 10.20 -26.59 -19.82
CA SER A 262 9.73 -27.90 -20.27
C SER A 262 8.41 -27.85 -21.04
N ASN A 263 7.57 -26.83 -20.82
CA ASN A 263 6.25 -26.71 -21.45
C ASN A 263 5.69 -25.28 -21.37
N ALA A 264 4.66 -25.00 -22.17
CA ALA A 264 4.05 -23.66 -22.26
C ALA A 264 3.43 -23.14 -20.94
N LYS A 265 3.03 -24.01 -20.01
CA LYS A 265 2.47 -23.57 -18.72
C LYS A 265 3.55 -23.03 -17.79
N ALA A 266 4.80 -23.48 -17.93
CA ALA A 266 5.91 -22.91 -17.18
C ALA A 266 6.13 -21.42 -17.53
N CYS A 267 5.93 -21.03 -18.79
CA CYS A 267 5.94 -19.61 -19.19
C CYS A 267 4.91 -18.78 -18.41
N TRP A 268 3.70 -19.31 -18.27
CA TRP A 268 2.64 -18.65 -17.50
C TRP A 268 3.05 -18.43 -16.04
N VAL A 269 3.64 -19.45 -15.39
CA VAL A 269 4.11 -19.33 -14.01
C VAL A 269 5.25 -18.31 -13.89
N LEU A 270 6.23 -18.37 -14.79
CA LEU A 270 7.34 -17.42 -14.81
C LEU A 270 6.84 -15.99 -15.02
N CYS A 271 5.89 -15.80 -15.93
CA CYS A 271 5.26 -14.50 -16.14
C CYS A 271 4.51 -14.01 -14.89
N TYR A 272 3.80 -14.89 -14.19
CA TYR A 272 3.13 -14.56 -12.93
C TYR A 272 4.12 -14.13 -11.82
N LEU A 273 5.31 -14.72 -11.79
CA LEU A 273 6.35 -14.38 -10.82
C LEU A 273 7.09 -13.08 -11.17
N GLU A 274 7.26 -12.79 -12.46
CA GLU A 274 7.90 -11.57 -12.93
C GLU A 274 6.92 -10.40 -12.97
N ALA A 275 7.05 -9.44 -12.05
CA ALA A 275 6.09 -8.37 -11.82
C ALA A 275 5.81 -7.48 -13.03
N ASP A 276 6.77 -7.34 -13.95
CA ASP A 276 6.62 -6.58 -15.19
C ASP A 276 5.98 -7.40 -16.33
N CYS A 277 5.94 -8.74 -16.23
CA CYS A 277 5.46 -9.58 -17.32
C CYS A 277 3.93 -9.59 -17.44
N VAL A 278 3.40 -9.32 -18.63
CA VAL A 278 1.94 -9.38 -18.91
C VAL A 278 1.60 -10.22 -20.16
N SER A 279 2.59 -10.71 -20.88
CA SER A 279 2.41 -11.70 -21.95
C SER A 279 3.66 -12.55 -22.13
N TYR A 280 3.57 -13.64 -22.90
CA TYR A 280 4.73 -14.47 -23.22
C TYR A 280 4.67 -15.03 -24.64
N ASN A 281 5.85 -15.27 -25.23
CA ASN A 281 6.02 -16.08 -26.42
C ASN A 281 6.56 -17.45 -26.01
N PHE A 282 6.01 -18.52 -26.57
CA PHE A 282 6.49 -19.88 -26.36
C PHE A 282 6.92 -20.50 -27.69
N GLU A 283 8.16 -20.96 -27.77
CA GLU A 283 8.68 -21.64 -28.96
C GLU A 283 8.21 -23.11 -28.99
N LYS A 284 7.49 -23.48 -30.04
CA LYS A 284 6.85 -24.80 -30.17
C LYS A 284 7.85 -25.93 -30.34
N GLN A 285 8.96 -25.66 -31.02
CA GLN A 285 10.01 -26.67 -31.20
C GLN A 285 10.98 -26.59 -30.02
N PRO A 286 11.23 -27.71 -29.32
CA PRO A 286 12.26 -27.74 -28.29
C PRO A 286 13.63 -27.75 -28.95
N ASP A 287 14.62 -27.22 -28.25
CA ASP A 287 16.02 -27.32 -28.59
C ASP A 287 16.45 -28.79 -28.66
N GLY A 288 17.21 -29.13 -29.71
CA GLY A 288 17.54 -30.52 -30.02
C GLY A 288 18.52 -31.19 -29.06
N GLU A 289 19.28 -30.41 -28.29
CA GLU A 289 20.25 -30.93 -27.31
C GLU A 289 19.64 -31.04 -25.91
N SER A 290 18.96 -29.98 -25.46
CA SER A 290 18.37 -29.91 -24.11
C SER A 290 16.97 -30.50 -24.01
N GLY A 291 16.23 -30.59 -25.12
CA GLY A 291 14.82 -30.95 -25.13
C GLY A 291 13.90 -29.88 -24.50
N MET A 292 14.42 -28.67 -24.25
CA MET A 292 13.67 -27.57 -23.63
C MET A 292 13.17 -26.57 -24.67
N HIS A 293 12.08 -25.89 -24.36
CA HIS A 293 11.49 -24.85 -25.19
C HIS A 293 11.93 -23.46 -24.74
N SER A 294 12.15 -22.55 -25.69
CA SER A 294 12.38 -21.15 -25.38
C SER A 294 11.09 -20.46 -24.95
N CYS A 295 11.16 -19.70 -23.86
CA CYS A 295 10.07 -18.93 -23.30
C CYS A 295 10.48 -17.46 -23.14
N GLU A 296 9.81 -16.56 -23.85
CA GLU A 296 10.08 -15.13 -23.80
C GLU A 296 8.99 -14.43 -22.99
N LEU A 297 9.35 -13.81 -21.88
CA LEU A 297 8.43 -13.00 -21.08
C LEU A 297 8.41 -11.57 -21.61
N ASN A 298 7.24 -10.96 -21.73
CA ASN A 298 7.06 -9.63 -22.30
C ASN A 298 6.42 -8.65 -21.30
N ASN A 299 6.87 -7.40 -21.31
CA ASN A 299 6.29 -6.34 -20.46
C ASN A 299 5.05 -5.64 -21.05
N SER A 300 4.65 -6.03 -22.26
CA SER A 300 3.49 -5.49 -22.97
C SER A 300 2.61 -6.62 -23.50
N THR A 301 1.37 -6.29 -23.82
CA THR A 301 0.44 -7.13 -24.58
C THR A 301 0.39 -6.68 -26.03
N HIS A 302 -0.21 -7.49 -26.91
CA HIS A 302 -0.50 -7.07 -28.28
C HIS A 302 -1.43 -5.85 -28.35
N GLU A 303 -2.32 -5.68 -27.38
CA GLU A 303 -3.24 -4.54 -27.32
C GLU A 303 -2.45 -3.22 -27.21
N GLY A 304 -2.59 -2.38 -28.24
CA GLY A 304 -1.82 -1.13 -28.37
C GLY A 304 -0.48 -1.28 -29.08
N HIS A 305 -0.11 -2.50 -29.48
CA HIS A 305 1.16 -2.88 -30.09
C HIS A 305 0.96 -3.85 -31.28
N ASP A 306 -0.09 -3.65 -32.07
CA ASP A 306 -0.45 -4.54 -33.18
C ASP A 306 0.70 -4.70 -34.22
N GLU A 307 1.52 -3.66 -34.41
CA GLU A 307 2.69 -3.69 -35.31
C GLU A 307 3.85 -4.56 -34.80
N ASP A 308 3.92 -4.80 -33.49
CA ASP A 308 4.94 -5.64 -32.85
C ASP A 308 4.52 -7.11 -32.75
N LEU A 309 3.25 -7.44 -33.01
CA LEU A 309 2.78 -8.82 -33.05
C LEU A 309 3.00 -9.39 -34.46
N VAL A 310 4.08 -10.15 -34.63
CA VAL A 310 4.51 -10.64 -35.95
C VAL A 310 4.18 -12.12 -36.14
N GLY A 311 3.81 -12.47 -37.37
CA GLY A 311 3.60 -13.86 -37.76
C GLY A 311 4.90 -14.67 -37.71
N ASN A 312 4.94 -15.68 -36.85
CA ASN A 312 6.02 -16.64 -36.75
C ASN A 312 5.47 -18.01 -36.32
N ILE A 313 5.35 -18.92 -37.30
CA ILE A 313 4.74 -20.24 -37.12
C ILE A 313 5.38 -21.11 -36.03
N SER A 314 6.65 -20.84 -35.69
CA SER A 314 7.41 -21.55 -34.66
C SER A 314 6.99 -21.17 -33.25
N TYR A 315 6.21 -20.09 -33.07
CA TYR A 315 5.84 -19.57 -31.76
C TYR A 315 4.34 -19.65 -31.51
N PHE A 316 4.00 -19.66 -30.23
CA PHE A 316 2.67 -19.44 -29.70
C PHE A 316 2.73 -18.24 -28.76
N TYR A 317 1.91 -17.21 -29.03
CA TYR A 317 1.82 -16.01 -28.22
C TYR A 317 0.62 -16.09 -27.28
N ARG A 318 0.77 -15.59 -26.05
CA ARG A 318 -0.36 -15.40 -25.13
C ARG A 318 -0.24 -14.14 -24.28
N GLY A 319 -1.26 -13.29 -24.35
CA GLY A 319 -1.42 -12.09 -23.53
C GLY A 319 -2.37 -12.28 -22.34
N ALA A 320 -2.13 -11.54 -21.26
CA ALA A 320 -3.06 -11.40 -20.15
C ALA A 320 -3.95 -10.16 -20.31
N GLU A 321 -5.07 -10.12 -19.57
CA GLU A 321 -5.81 -8.89 -19.32
C GLU A 321 -4.90 -7.89 -18.58
N SER A 322 -4.77 -6.68 -19.14
CA SER A 322 -3.87 -5.65 -18.61
C SER A 322 -4.61 -4.35 -18.32
N ALA A 323 -4.60 -3.94 -17.06
CA ALA A 323 -5.05 -2.59 -16.67
C ALA A 323 -4.03 -1.49 -17.01
N CYS A 324 -2.89 -1.84 -17.63
CA CYS A 324 -1.79 -0.93 -17.94
C CYS A 324 -1.73 -0.50 -19.41
N ILE A 325 -2.69 -0.85 -20.27
CA ILE A 325 -2.68 -0.54 -21.73
C ILE A 325 -2.55 0.96 -21.99
N GLU A 326 -3.39 1.80 -21.37
CA GLU A 326 -3.29 3.26 -21.50
C GLU A 326 -2.33 3.92 -20.48
N ASN A 327 -1.60 3.12 -19.71
CA ASN A 327 -0.81 3.52 -18.54
C ASN A 327 -1.49 4.55 -17.62
N PRO A 328 -2.20 4.10 -16.55
CA PRO A 328 -2.83 5.01 -15.60
C PRO A 328 -1.85 5.84 -14.75
N CYS A 329 -0.56 5.49 -14.72
CA CYS A 329 0.46 6.13 -13.91
C CYS A 329 0.94 7.44 -14.54
N LYS A 330 1.13 8.48 -13.72
CA LYS A 330 1.57 9.82 -14.14
C LYS A 330 3.10 9.96 -14.02
N ASN A 331 3.61 11.04 -14.62
CA ASN A 331 5.02 11.43 -14.55
C ASN A 331 5.97 10.32 -15.02
N ASP A 332 5.66 9.69 -16.17
CA ASP A 332 6.46 8.64 -16.81
C ASP A 332 6.82 7.47 -15.88
N SER A 333 5.89 7.16 -14.96
CA SER A 333 6.03 6.07 -14.01
C SER A 333 5.62 4.72 -14.62
N THR A 334 6.23 3.64 -14.15
CA THR A 334 5.97 2.29 -14.66
C THR A 334 4.65 1.75 -14.10
N CYS A 335 3.79 1.18 -14.94
CA CYS A 335 2.59 0.47 -14.51
C CYS A 335 2.83 -1.03 -14.49
N GLN A 336 2.45 -1.71 -13.41
CA GLN A 336 2.48 -3.16 -13.29
C GLN A 336 1.07 -3.71 -13.11
N SER A 337 0.64 -4.60 -14.00
CA SER A 337 -0.70 -5.16 -13.97
C SER A 337 -0.83 -6.37 -13.02
N GLY A 338 -2.06 -6.61 -12.59
CA GLY A 338 -2.47 -7.68 -11.70
C GLY A 338 -2.34 -7.36 -10.22
N PHE A 339 -1.90 -6.18 -9.83
CA PHE A 339 -1.72 -5.83 -8.41
C PHE A 339 -2.89 -5.02 -7.85
N THR A 340 -3.15 -5.18 -6.56
CA THR A 340 -4.21 -4.46 -5.83
C THR A 340 -5.63 -4.77 -6.35
N ASN A 341 -6.64 -4.23 -5.68
CA ASN A 341 -8.04 -4.37 -6.12
C ASN A 341 -8.35 -3.63 -7.44
N LYS A 342 -7.43 -2.80 -7.93
CA LYS A 342 -7.59 -2.03 -9.18
C LYS A 342 -7.05 -2.76 -10.41
N GLY A 343 -6.38 -3.90 -10.23
CA GLY A 343 -5.73 -4.63 -11.32
C GLY A 343 -4.40 -4.02 -11.78
N PHE A 344 -3.87 -2.99 -11.11
CA PHE A 344 -2.52 -2.47 -11.32
C PHE A 344 -1.93 -1.81 -10.06
N ARG A 345 -0.61 -1.60 -10.10
CA ARG A 345 0.12 -0.68 -9.22
C ARG A 345 1.08 0.18 -10.03
N CYS A 346 1.33 1.40 -9.58
CA CYS A 346 2.32 2.28 -10.19
C CYS A 346 3.66 2.20 -9.44
N LEU A 347 4.74 2.06 -10.19
CA LEU A 347 6.09 2.26 -9.70
C LEU A 347 6.54 3.69 -10.01
N CYS A 348 6.44 4.56 -9.01
CA CYS A 348 6.72 5.97 -9.20
C CYS A 348 8.18 6.25 -9.54
N HIS A 349 8.39 7.08 -10.56
CA HIS A 349 9.69 7.67 -10.83
C HIS A 349 10.20 8.47 -9.62
N ALA A 350 11.53 8.56 -9.47
CA ALA A 350 12.15 9.22 -8.33
C ALA A 350 11.62 10.67 -8.18
N GLY A 351 11.11 11.00 -6.99
CA GLY A 351 10.55 12.31 -6.68
C GLY A 351 9.03 12.43 -6.79
N PHE A 352 8.34 11.35 -7.17
CA PHE A 352 6.88 11.26 -7.18
C PHE A 352 6.37 10.16 -6.26
N LYS A 353 5.12 10.32 -5.83
CA LYS A 353 4.40 9.41 -4.93
C LYS A 353 2.91 9.43 -5.22
N GLY A 354 2.16 8.71 -4.41
CA GLY A 354 0.73 8.56 -4.56
C GLY A 354 0.40 7.33 -5.38
N GLN A 355 -0.88 6.99 -5.43
CA GLN A 355 -1.32 5.78 -6.10
C GLN A 355 -1.10 5.81 -7.61
N PHE A 356 -1.18 7.01 -8.20
CA PHE A 356 -0.99 7.26 -9.62
C PHE A 356 0.33 7.99 -9.90
N CYS A 357 1.21 8.14 -8.91
CA CYS A 357 2.47 8.88 -9.03
C CYS A 357 2.29 10.34 -9.47
N ASP A 358 1.16 10.94 -9.09
CA ASP A 358 0.73 12.30 -9.43
C ASP A 358 1.13 13.34 -8.37
N GLU A 359 1.57 12.90 -7.19
CA GLU A 359 2.01 13.77 -6.11
C GLU A 359 3.54 13.93 -6.10
N ALA A 360 4.02 15.15 -5.88
CA ALA A 360 5.43 15.42 -5.64
C ALA A 360 5.86 15.01 -4.22
N VAL A 361 7.08 14.51 -4.10
CA VAL A 361 7.69 14.18 -2.80
C VAL A 361 8.12 15.46 -2.07
N THR A 362 7.85 15.53 -0.76
CA THR A 362 8.18 16.65 0.13
C THR A 362 9.45 16.40 0.94
N CYS A 363 9.98 17.43 1.60
CA CYS A 363 11.13 17.26 2.50
C CYS A 363 10.85 16.28 3.64
N GLN A 364 9.58 16.18 4.09
CA GLN A 364 9.19 15.27 5.17
C GLN A 364 9.34 13.81 4.74
N GLU A 365 8.97 13.50 3.51
CA GLU A 365 9.05 12.14 2.99
C GLU A 365 10.49 11.75 2.66
N VAL A 366 11.29 12.69 2.15
CA VAL A 366 12.74 12.48 2.00
C VAL A 366 13.42 12.29 3.37
N TYR A 367 12.93 12.95 4.43
CA TYR A 367 13.40 12.72 5.80
C TYR A 367 12.98 11.34 6.34
N GLU A 368 11.74 10.91 6.08
CA GLU A 368 11.23 9.62 6.54
C GLU A 368 11.87 8.42 5.85
N SER A 369 12.26 8.55 4.57
CA SER A 369 12.94 7.46 3.82
C SER A 369 14.23 6.98 4.52
N ASN A 370 14.92 7.87 5.24
CA ASN A 370 16.09 7.52 6.04
C ASN A 370 15.83 6.68 7.27
N ARG A 371 14.68 6.86 7.91
CA ARG A 371 14.35 6.12 9.14
C ARG A 371 14.02 4.66 8.82
N VAL A 372 13.71 4.34 7.57
CA VAL A 372 13.52 2.97 7.08
C VAL A 372 14.86 2.24 6.94
N HIS A 373 15.96 2.94 6.62
CA HIS A 373 17.30 2.33 6.50
C HIS A 373 17.96 1.96 7.85
N VAL A 374 17.39 2.38 8.99
CA VAL A 374 17.91 2.08 10.33
C VAL A 374 17.21 0.88 10.98
N LEU A 375 16.14 0.35 10.36
CA LEU A 375 15.71 -1.00 10.67
C LEU A 375 16.69 -1.97 10.01
N PRO A 376 17.17 -3.01 10.73
CA PRO A 376 18.13 -3.94 10.15
C PRO A 376 17.56 -4.48 8.83
N LYS A 377 18.43 -4.68 7.82
CA LYS A 377 18.14 -5.23 6.48
C LYS A 377 17.15 -6.41 6.45
N LYS A 378 16.90 -7.02 7.61
CA LYS A 378 15.91 -8.05 7.90
C LYS A 378 14.44 -7.62 7.73
N TYR A 379 14.08 -6.34 7.85
CA TYR A 379 12.67 -5.86 7.79
C TYR A 379 12.26 -5.18 6.47
N MET A 380 13.14 -5.16 5.45
CA MET A 380 12.92 -4.39 4.22
C MET A 380 12.11 -5.18 3.17
N MET A 381 10.92 -5.64 3.55
CA MET A 381 9.82 -5.95 2.61
C MET A 381 8.43 -5.63 3.18
N GLU A 382 8.33 -4.76 4.19
CA GLU A 382 7.04 -4.45 4.82
C GLU A 382 6.88 -2.97 5.18
N ARG A 383 6.65 -2.13 4.18
CA ARG A 383 5.66 -1.04 4.21
C ARG A 383 5.77 -0.20 2.94
N PHE A 384 4.65 -0.11 2.21
CA PHE A 384 4.37 0.83 1.13
C PHE A 384 5.46 1.05 0.06
N LEU A 385 5.11 0.59 -1.14
CA LEU A 385 5.58 1.09 -2.44
C LEU A 385 6.99 0.66 -2.83
N THR A 386 7.19 0.66 -4.15
CA THR A 386 8.45 0.71 -4.91
C THR A 386 9.77 0.68 -4.14
N PRO A 387 10.84 0.07 -4.69
CA PRO A 387 12.18 0.49 -4.34
C PRO A 387 12.33 1.97 -4.74
N MET A 388 11.96 2.86 -3.83
CA MET A 388 12.11 4.31 -3.94
C MET A 388 13.59 4.57 -3.69
N PHE A 389 14.41 4.43 -4.73
CA PHE A 389 15.80 4.88 -4.72
C PHE A 389 15.80 6.42 -4.64
N PHE A 390 15.55 6.98 -3.46
CA PHE A 390 15.97 8.34 -3.18
C PHE A 390 17.48 8.32 -2.99
N SER A 391 18.24 8.80 -3.99
CA SER A 391 19.68 9.01 -3.86
C SER A 391 20.04 10.09 -2.82
N ASN A 392 19.05 10.74 -2.19
CA ASN A 392 19.22 11.90 -1.32
C ASN A 392 18.65 11.62 0.07
N SER A 393 19.43 10.92 0.89
CA SER A 393 19.21 10.73 2.32
C SER A 393 19.35 12.07 3.08
N LEU A 394 18.25 12.62 3.65
CA LEU A 394 18.28 13.80 4.55
C LEU A 394 18.46 13.43 6.04
N ASN A 395 19.71 13.26 6.50
CA ASN A 395 20.01 13.12 7.94
C ASN A 395 20.30 14.46 8.64
N LYS A 396 20.44 15.53 7.85
CA LYS A 396 20.67 16.90 8.30
C LYS A 396 20.04 17.85 7.29
N SER A 397 19.86 19.11 7.69
CA SER A 397 19.41 20.16 6.76
C SER A 397 20.34 20.23 5.54
N GLY A 398 19.79 20.38 4.35
CA GLY A 398 20.56 20.37 3.11
C GLY A 398 19.71 20.54 1.87
N VAL A 399 20.38 20.76 0.74
CA VAL A 399 19.73 20.88 -0.56
C VAL A 399 19.38 19.50 -1.09
N VAL A 400 18.14 19.32 -1.50
CA VAL A 400 17.67 18.15 -2.24
C VAL A 400 16.99 18.58 -3.53
N THR A 401 17.04 17.72 -4.53
CA THR A 401 16.29 17.92 -5.76
C THR A 401 14.89 17.33 -5.59
N LEU A 402 13.86 18.18 -5.60
CA LEU A 402 12.46 17.79 -5.66
C LEU A 402 11.93 17.97 -7.08
N TYR A 403 10.89 17.21 -7.45
CA TYR A 403 10.17 17.41 -8.70
C TYR A 403 8.87 18.15 -8.39
N ILE A 404 8.69 19.35 -8.94
CA ILE A 404 7.47 20.13 -8.75
C ILE A 404 6.99 20.59 -10.13
N ASP A 405 5.72 20.32 -10.46
CA ASP A 405 5.17 20.51 -11.81
C ASP A 405 6.03 19.83 -12.90
N SER A 406 6.46 18.59 -12.62
CA SER A 406 7.35 17.79 -13.50
C SER A 406 8.71 18.43 -13.80
N LYS A 407 9.13 19.44 -13.03
CA LYS A 407 10.43 20.10 -13.14
C LYS A 407 11.30 19.84 -11.92
N LYS A 408 12.58 19.53 -12.16
CA LYS A 408 13.57 19.40 -11.10
C LYS A 408 13.87 20.76 -10.49
N MET A 409 13.84 20.83 -9.16
CA MET A 409 14.18 22.03 -8.40
C MET A 409 15.01 21.68 -7.19
N SER A 410 16.08 22.44 -6.98
CA SER A 410 16.91 22.37 -5.78
C SER A 410 16.21 23.14 -4.63
N ILE A 411 15.95 22.46 -3.52
CA ILE A 411 15.27 23.01 -2.35
C ILE A 411 16.08 22.67 -1.10
N PHE A 412 16.34 23.66 -0.26
CA PHE A 412 16.97 23.49 1.05
C PHE A 412 15.96 22.99 2.08
N CYS A 413 15.95 21.68 2.32
CA CYS A 413 15.13 21.09 3.35
C CYS A 413 15.71 21.36 4.74
N HIS A 414 14.86 21.76 5.67
CA HIS A 414 15.23 22.01 7.05
C HIS A 414 14.89 20.80 7.92
N VAL A 415 15.91 20.22 8.54
CA VAL A 415 15.81 19.04 9.41
C VAL A 415 16.46 19.36 10.75
N GLY A 416 15.80 18.94 11.84
CA GLY A 416 16.27 19.08 13.21
C GLY A 416 15.45 20.04 14.05
N GLU A 417 15.88 20.23 15.30
CA GLU A 417 15.15 21.00 16.30
C GLU A 417 15.54 22.49 16.25
N PHE A 418 15.02 23.22 15.27
CA PHE A 418 15.20 24.67 15.12
C PHE A 418 13.99 25.49 15.61
N GLY A 419 13.08 24.88 16.37
CA GLY A 419 11.91 25.53 16.96
C GLY A 419 10.55 25.15 16.36
N CYS A 420 10.53 24.38 15.27
CA CYS A 420 9.30 23.86 14.67
C CYS A 420 9.05 22.36 14.93
N GLY A 421 9.95 21.70 15.65
CA GLY A 421 9.88 20.27 15.96
C GLY A 421 10.45 19.37 14.84
N ASP A 422 10.64 18.10 15.18
CA ASP A 422 11.31 17.09 14.34
C ASP A 422 10.57 16.83 13.01
N GLY A 423 11.33 16.51 11.96
CA GLY A 423 10.83 16.31 10.60
C GLY A 423 11.62 17.07 9.53
N GLY A 424 11.32 16.77 8.27
CA GLY A 424 11.79 17.50 7.10
C GLY A 424 10.82 18.61 6.72
N TRP A 425 11.19 19.85 6.98
CA TRP A 425 10.40 21.03 6.67
C TRP A 425 10.72 21.57 5.28
N THR A 426 9.68 21.74 4.46
CA THR A 426 9.79 22.27 3.09
C THR A 426 9.61 23.78 3.10
N PRO A 427 10.60 24.58 2.67
CA PRO A 427 10.42 26.02 2.53
C PRO A 427 9.42 26.33 1.41
N VAL A 428 8.59 27.34 1.61
CA VAL A 428 7.67 27.85 0.56
C VAL A 428 7.96 29.29 0.18
N LEU A 429 8.40 30.10 1.15
CA LEU A 429 8.56 31.53 0.97
C LEU A 429 9.58 32.10 1.98
N LYS A 430 10.46 32.97 1.51
CA LYS A 430 11.32 33.84 2.33
C LYS A 430 11.10 35.30 1.94
N MET A 431 10.96 36.19 2.92
CA MET A 431 10.70 37.60 2.68
C MET A 431 11.59 38.49 3.54
N ASN A 432 11.91 39.67 3.05
CA ASN A 432 12.62 40.69 3.82
C ASN A 432 11.65 41.80 4.19
N GLY A 433 11.40 41.99 5.49
CA GLY A 433 10.48 43.02 6.02
C GLY A 433 10.83 44.46 5.65
N SER A 434 12.04 44.70 5.12
CA SER A 434 12.50 45.99 4.62
C SER A 434 12.25 46.21 3.13
N LYS A 435 11.78 45.19 2.41
CA LYS A 435 11.47 45.23 0.98
C LYS A 435 9.97 45.14 0.73
N GLU A 436 9.52 45.78 -0.34
CA GLU A 436 8.10 45.79 -0.73
C GLU A 436 7.67 44.55 -1.52
N THR A 437 8.61 43.67 -1.88
CA THR A 437 8.39 42.44 -2.68
C THR A 437 7.17 41.64 -2.21
N PHE A 438 7.06 41.42 -0.89
CA PHE A 438 5.97 40.68 -0.27
C PHE A 438 5.02 41.56 0.55
N HIS A 439 4.91 42.85 0.22
CA HIS A 439 3.90 43.73 0.82
C HIS A 439 2.50 43.11 0.72
N TYR A 440 1.58 43.44 1.63
CA TYR A 440 0.23 42.84 1.67
C TYR A 440 -0.48 42.85 0.31
N LYS A 441 -0.34 43.94 -0.45
CA LYS A 441 -0.96 44.13 -1.78
C LYS A 441 -0.19 43.46 -2.93
N SER A 442 0.95 42.83 -2.68
CA SER A 442 1.78 42.21 -3.72
C SER A 442 0.99 41.12 -4.45
N PRO A 443 1.01 41.08 -5.80
CA PRO A 443 0.39 40.01 -6.59
C PRO A 443 1.11 38.67 -6.41
N LEU A 444 2.28 38.64 -5.76
CA LEU A 444 2.95 37.39 -5.41
C LEU A 444 2.14 36.55 -4.42
N TRP A 445 1.24 37.13 -3.63
CA TRP A 445 0.39 36.35 -2.71
C TRP A 445 -0.72 35.57 -3.41
N THR A 446 -1.25 36.11 -4.52
CA THR A 446 -2.43 35.59 -5.22
C THR A 446 -2.12 34.93 -6.56
N SER A 447 -0.84 34.89 -6.95
CA SER A 447 -0.38 34.24 -8.20
C SER A 447 0.24 32.87 -7.96
N LYS A 448 0.27 32.05 -9.01
CA LYS A 448 1.06 30.80 -9.09
C LYS A 448 2.40 31.02 -9.81
N TYR A 449 2.96 32.24 -9.68
CA TYR A 449 4.27 32.59 -10.21
C TYR A 449 5.33 32.55 -9.11
N GLY A 450 6.49 32.00 -9.45
CA GLY A 450 7.66 31.93 -8.59
C GLY A 450 8.43 33.25 -8.51
N TYR A 451 9.27 33.39 -7.48
CA TYR A 451 10.18 34.52 -7.33
C TYR A 451 11.52 34.04 -6.79
N ASN A 452 12.62 34.39 -7.46
CA ASN A 452 14.00 34.12 -7.05
C ASN A 452 14.22 32.68 -6.52
N PHE A 453 14.11 31.69 -7.40
CA PHE A 453 14.30 30.26 -7.06
C PHE A 453 15.64 29.93 -6.39
N PRO A 454 16.79 30.54 -6.75
CA PRO A 454 18.05 30.28 -6.06
C PRO A 454 17.98 30.59 -4.56
N GLY A 455 17.10 31.48 -4.12
CA GLY A 455 16.85 31.72 -2.69
C GLY A 455 16.28 30.50 -1.97
N GLY A 456 15.64 29.56 -2.67
CA GLY A 456 15.17 28.30 -2.11
C GLY A 456 16.26 27.27 -1.83
N GLU A 457 17.48 27.49 -2.35
CA GLU A 457 18.62 26.58 -2.20
C GLU A 457 19.46 26.88 -0.94
N THR A 458 19.02 27.86 -0.16
CA THR A 458 19.71 28.32 1.04
C THR A 458 18.79 28.31 2.25
N GLY A 459 19.37 28.13 3.44
CA GLY A 459 18.62 28.08 4.70
C GLY A 459 18.12 29.46 5.18
N PHE A 460 18.28 29.73 6.48
CA PHE A 460 17.79 30.95 7.14
C PHE A 460 18.67 32.20 6.89
N ASP A 461 18.87 32.53 5.62
CA ASP A 461 19.53 33.75 5.14
C ASP A 461 18.52 34.87 4.82
N SER A 462 18.96 35.94 4.17
CA SER A 462 18.13 37.09 3.79
C SER A 462 17.69 37.10 2.32
N LEU A 463 17.91 36.01 1.58
CA LEU A 463 17.54 35.92 0.17
C LEU A 463 16.04 35.63 0.06
N GLU A 464 15.29 36.59 -0.48
CA GLU A 464 13.86 36.44 -0.72
C GLU A 464 13.57 35.34 -1.73
N THR A 465 12.51 34.55 -1.54
CA THR A 465 12.09 33.53 -2.50
C THR A 465 10.60 33.26 -2.38
N LYS A 466 9.99 32.80 -3.47
CA LYS A 466 8.69 32.16 -3.50
C LYS A 466 8.78 30.94 -4.41
N LEU A 467 8.61 29.78 -3.82
CA LEU A 467 8.77 28.50 -4.48
C LEU A 467 7.41 27.93 -4.93
N PRO A 468 7.37 27.08 -5.97
CA PRO A 468 6.19 26.31 -6.36
C PRO A 468 5.52 25.50 -5.25
N THR A 469 6.27 25.12 -4.21
CA THR A 469 5.74 24.52 -2.98
C THR A 469 4.70 25.40 -2.26
N TYR A 470 4.64 26.71 -2.58
CA TYR A 470 3.58 27.61 -2.10
C TYR A 470 2.19 27.23 -2.62
N TRP A 471 2.06 26.75 -3.86
CA TRP A 471 0.77 26.46 -4.50
C TRP A 471 0.55 24.99 -4.85
N ASN A 472 1.60 24.16 -4.82
CA ASN A 472 1.55 22.77 -5.31
C ASN A 472 1.93 21.73 -4.24
N THR A 473 1.78 22.07 -2.96
CA THR A 473 2.16 21.15 -1.87
C THR A 473 1.13 21.22 -0.75
N SER A 474 0.47 20.09 -0.51
CA SER A 474 -0.41 19.91 0.63
C SER A 474 0.40 19.71 1.91
N PHE A 475 -0.15 20.12 3.03
CA PHE A 475 0.53 20.05 4.33
C PHE A 475 -0.46 19.97 5.48
N LYS A 476 0.05 19.61 6.66
CA LYS A 476 -0.70 19.58 7.92
C LYS A 476 -0.26 20.67 8.88
N LYS A 477 1.01 21.08 8.81
CA LYS A 477 1.60 22.08 9.70
C LYS A 477 2.32 23.18 8.91
N ILE A 478 2.29 24.39 9.45
CA ILE A 478 3.03 25.55 8.96
C ILE A 478 4.03 25.96 10.04
N CYS A 479 5.29 26.12 9.67
CA CYS A 479 6.33 26.69 10.51
C CYS A 479 6.59 28.12 10.06
N LEU A 480 6.40 29.06 10.97
CA LEU A 480 6.64 30.48 10.74
C LEU A 480 7.88 30.90 11.52
N GLY A 481 8.83 31.53 10.84
CA GLY A 481 10.07 32.01 11.43
C GLY A 481 10.31 33.48 11.19
N MET A 482 10.82 34.20 12.18
CA MET A 482 11.31 35.57 12.01
C MET A 482 12.74 35.68 12.52
N LYS A 483 13.62 36.23 11.69
CA LYS A 483 15.00 36.55 12.06
C LYS A 483 15.19 38.06 12.21
N ILE A 484 15.62 38.45 13.41
CA ILE A 484 15.90 39.83 13.81
C ILE A 484 17.35 39.86 14.31
N GLY A 485 18.22 40.57 13.58
CA GLY A 485 19.65 40.52 13.81
C GLY A 485 20.19 39.09 13.67
N LYS A 486 20.74 38.54 14.76
CA LYS A 486 21.28 37.17 14.80
C LYS A 486 20.26 36.13 15.31
N ASN A 487 19.16 36.57 15.90
CA ASN A 487 18.19 35.68 16.53
C ASN A 487 17.11 35.28 15.53
N ALA A 488 16.80 33.99 15.44
CA ALA A 488 15.69 33.47 14.66
C ALA A 488 14.74 32.71 15.59
N ASN A 489 13.49 33.17 15.65
CA ASN A 489 12.45 32.57 16.47
C ASN A 489 11.37 31.96 15.58
N PHE A 490 10.78 30.87 16.03
CA PHE A 490 9.84 30.09 15.24
C PHE A 490 8.60 29.70 16.05
N ILE A 491 7.47 29.59 15.36
CA ILE A 491 6.21 29.07 15.88
C ILE A 491 5.57 28.12 14.87
N VAL A 492 4.67 27.25 15.33
CA VAL A 492 3.99 26.26 14.48
C VAL A 492 2.48 26.47 14.52
N ILE A 493 1.84 26.37 13.35
CA ILE A 493 0.40 26.36 13.17
C ILE A 493 -0.03 25.00 12.66
N GLU A 494 -0.94 24.34 13.38
CA GLU A 494 -1.58 23.11 12.90
C GLU A 494 -2.82 23.48 12.07
N LYS A 495 -2.66 23.47 10.75
CA LYS A 495 -3.71 23.83 9.80
C LYS A 495 -3.54 23.06 8.50
N PRO A 496 -4.28 21.96 8.31
CA PRO A 496 -4.27 21.22 7.05
C PRO A 496 -4.81 22.06 5.90
N ALA A 497 -4.15 21.99 4.74
CA ALA A 497 -4.60 22.61 3.51
C ALA A 497 -3.95 21.97 2.28
N GLU A 498 -4.59 22.13 1.12
CA GLU A 498 -4.07 21.68 -0.18
C GLU A 498 -2.83 22.48 -0.62
N SER A 499 -2.72 23.74 -0.20
CA SER A 499 -1.55 24.59 -0.40
C SER A 499 -1.66 25.90 0.37
N LEU A 500 -0.56 26.64 0.50
CA LEU A 500 -0.59 27.95 1.16
C LEU A 500 -1.31 28.97 0.29
N TYR A 501 -1.22 28.83 -1.03
CA TYR A 501 -2.03 29.54 -2.01
C TYR A 501 -3.52 29.43 -1.70
N SER A 502 -4.03 28.21 -1.44
CA SER A 502 -5.46 27.98 -1.15
C SER A 502 -5.94 28.64 0.15
N LEU A 503 -5.04 28.90 1.11
CA LEU A 503 -5.35 29.58 2.37
C LEU A 503 -5.30 31.11 2.29
N ILE A 504 -4.58 31.67 1.31
CA ILE A 504 -4.27 33.10 1.26
C ILE A 504 -4.91 33.80 0.06
N ALA A 505 -4.93 33.16 -1.12
CA ALA A 505 -5.13 33.85 -2.39
C ALA A 505 -6.53 34.47 -2.55
N ASP A 506 -7.55 33.90 -1.93
CA ASP A 506 -8.93 34.39 -1.99
C ASP A 506 -9.20 35.62 -1.09
N GLY A 507 -8.21 36.02 -0.28
CA GLY A 507 -8.32 37.15 0.64
C GLY A 507 -9.22 36.92 1.85
N GLN A 508 -9.81 35.73 2.02
CA GLN A 508 -10.75 35.46 3.11
C GLN A 508 -10.02 35.31 4.45
N HIS A 509 -10.59 35.90 5.50
CA HIS A 509 -10.05 35.79 6.86
C HIS A 509 -10.32 34.39 7.42
N ARG A 510 -9.26 33.69 7.82
CA ARG A 510 -9.36 32.38 8.47
C ARG A 510 -8.66 32.45 9.82
N LYS A 511 -9.43 32.37 10.91
CA LYS A 511 -8.89 32.45 12.27
C LYS A 511 -7.99 31.26 12.62
N THR A 512 -6.94 31.52 13.39
CA THR A 512 -6.14 30.53 14.11
C THR A 512 -6.53 30.52 15.59
N SER A 513 -5.90 29.67 16.38
CA SER A 513 -6.12 29.57 17.83
C SER A 513 -4.78 29.48 18.59
N LEU A 514 -3.74 30.15 18.08
CA LEU A 514 -2.42 30.15 18.70
C LEU A 514 -2.41 31.00 19.96
N GLY A 515 -3.18 32.09 19.96
CA GLY A 515 -3.16 33.08 21.00
C GLY A 515 -1.99 34.06 20.87
N ARG A 516 -2.16 35.17 21.57
CA ARG A 516 -1.31 36.36 21.46
C ARG A 516 0.15 36.12 21.84
N ASP A 517 0.39 35.39 22.91
CA ASP A 517 1.73 35.16 23.44
C ASP A 517 2.57 34.31 22.47
N GLU A 518 1.94 33.40 21.74
CA GLU A 518 2.61 32.60 20.71
C GLU A 518 3.12 33.50 19.58
N TRP A 519 2.28 34.40 19.05
CA TRP A 519 2.70 35.35 18.01
C TRP A 519 3.85 36.26 18.46
N LYS A 520 3.88 36.65 19.74
CA LYS A 520 4.95 37.48 20.31
C LYS A 520 6.29 36.75 20.36
N LYS A 521 6.32 35.41 20.48
CA LYS A 521 7.57 34.62 20.44
C LYS A 521 8.38 34.83 19.17
N LEU A 522 7.73 35.12 18.04
CA LEU A 522 8.43 35.45 16.78
C LEU A 522 9.36 36.66 16.93
N ILE A 523 8.99 37.63 17.77
CA ILE A 523 9.77 38.85 18.00
C ILE A 523 10.74 38.68 19.18
N GLY A 524 10.34 37.92 20.19
CA GLY A 524 11.13 37.70 21.41
C GLY A 524 10.93 38.83 22.42
N SER A 525 11.96 39.17 23.19
CA SER A 525 11.91 40.18 24.26
C SER A 525 11.65 41.61 23.76
N GLU A 526 11.72 41.82 22.45
CA GLU A 526 11.46 43.10 21.80
C GLU A 526 10.02 43.26 21.31
N ASP A 527 9.13 42.31 21.63
CA ASP A 527 7.76 42.34 21.16
C ASP A 527 7.01 43.61 21.58
N SER A 528 6.15 44.10 20.68
CA SER A 528 5.38 45.31 20.89
C SER A 528 4.03 45.18 20.20
N LEU A 529 3.04 44.66 20.91
CA LEU A 529 1.66 44.56 20.43
C LEU A 529 0.75 45.24 21.46
N GLN A 530 -0.25 46.01 21.03
CA GLN A 530 -1.22 46.67 21.94
C GLN A 530 -2.20 45.64 22.52
N PRO A 531 -2.66 45.80 23.77
CA PRO A 531 -3.17 44.71 24.62
C PRO A 531 -4.48 44.07 24.14
N ASN A 532 -5.31 44.82 23.43
CA ASN A 532 -6.62 44.38 22.95
C ASN A 532 -6.53 43.94 21.49
N CYS A 533 -7.68 43.66 20.86
CA CYS A 533 -7.85 42.98 19.58
C CYS A 533 -6.92 41.76 19.38
N ASN A 534 -7.49 40.57 19.26
CA ASN A 534 -6.72 39.35 19.02
C ASN A 534 -7.09 38.74 17.68
N ARG A 535 -7.22 39.57 16.64
CA ARG A 535 -7.60 39.11 15.31
C ARG A 535 -6.40 38.46 14.64
N GLU A 536 -6.26 37.15 14.84
CA GLU A 536 -5.18 36.32 14.30
C GLU A 536 -5.60 35.46 13.10
N GLY A 537 -4.60 34.96 12.36
CA GLY A 537 -4.73 33.93 11.35
C GLY A 537 -4.31 34.36 9.95
N PHE A 538 -5.04 33.90 8.93
CA PHE A 538 -4.77 34.18 7.52
C PHE A 538 -5.66 35.33 7.02
N ASN A 539 -5.07 36.30 6.34
CA ASN A 539 -5.72 37.54 5.90
C ASN A 539 -6.51 38.33 6.98
N PRO A 540 -6.07 38.42 8.25
CA PRO A 540 -6.72 39.35 9.17
C PRO A 540 -6.51 40.80 8.69
N GLU A 541 -7.61 41.55 8.65
CA GLU A 541 -7.60 42.96 8.35
C GLU A 541 -8.51 43.76 9.29
N CYS A 542 -8.16 45.04 9.41
CA CYS A 542 -8.95 46.08 10.02
C CYS A 542 -8.83 47.35 9.16
N ARG A 543 -9.39 48.48 9.61
CA ARG A 543 -9.38 49.73 8.85
C ARG A 543 -7.98 50.21 8.46
N PHE A 544 -6.99 50.06 9.35
CA PHE A 544 -5.66 50.65 9.15
C PHE A 544 -4.55 49.65 8.86
N ASN A 545 -4.74 48.37 9.21
CA ASN A 545 -3.70 47.36 9.18
C ASN A 545 -4.20 46.07 8.53
N LYS A 546 -3.35 45.49 7.68
CA LYS A 546 -3.62 44.25 6.96
C LYS A 546 -2.42 43.33 7.04
N VAL A 547 -2.67 42.03 7.21
CA VAL A 547 -1.64 41.02 7.40
C VAL A 547 -2.04 39.76 6.64
N ARG A 548 -1.11 39.11 5.93
CA ARG A 548 -1.39 37.84 5.24
C ARG A 548 -1.40 36.65 6.18
N ILE A 549 -0.43 36.61 7.10
CA ILE A 549 -0.37 35.62 8.19
C ILE A 549 0.12 36.33 9.44
N GLY A 550 -0.68 36.38 10.51
CA GLY A 550 -0.28 37.08 11.72
C GLY A 550 -1.42 37.48 12.64
N ILE A 551 -1.17 38.46 13.50
CA ILE A 551 -2.11 38.99 14.48
C ILE A 551 -2.16 40.53 14.40
N LEU A 552 -3.37 41.07 14.53
CA LEU A 552 -3.64 42.50 14.69
C LEU A 552 -4.02 42.79 16.14
N GLY A 553 -3.57 43.93 16.67
CA GLY A 553 -3.87 44.41 18.02
C GLY A 553 -4.15 45.90 18.08
N ASN A 554 -4.81 46.33 19.14
CA ASN A 554 -5.17 47.73 19.41
C ASN A 554 -5.35 47.96 20.92
N ASN A 555 -5.87 49.13 21.29
CA ASN A 555 -6.18 49.49 22.67
C ASN A 555 -7.67 49.72 22.92
N GLU A 556 -8.52 49.59 21.90
CA GLU A 556 -9.99 49.61 22.03
C GLU A 556 -10.53 48.20 22.31
N ASP A 557 -11.77 48.08 22.78
CA ASP A 557 -12.41 46.78 23.07
C ASP A 557 -13.03 46.10 21.82
N ASP A 558 -12.58 46.51 20.62
CA ASP A 558 -12.99 45.96 19.33
C ASP A 558 -11.79 45.75 18.38
N CYS A 559 -12.03 45.32 17.14
CA CYS A 559 -10.99 45.11 16.12
C CYS A 559 -11.16 45.99 14.86
N ASN A 560 -11.78 47.16 14.99
CA ASN A 560 -12.08 48.04 13.87
C ASN A 560 -10.89 48.94 13.50
N THR A 561 -10.18 49.45 14.50
CA THR A 561 -9.15 50.49 14.37
C THR A 561 -7.73 50.00 14.68
N CYS A 562 -7.43 48.73 14.43
CA CYS A 562 -6.14 48.17 14.84
C CYS A 562 -4.95 48.95 14.30
N ASP A 563 -4.01 49.24 15.18
CA ASP A 563 -2.84 50.08 14.95
C ASP A 563 -1.54 49.45 15.50
N SER A 564 -1.60 48.15 15.84
CA SER A 564 -0.44 47.29 15.99
C SER A 564 -0.63 45.93 15.29
N ARG A 565 0.48 45.32 14.91
CA ARG A 565 0.51 44.04 14.18
C ARG A 565 1.82 43.28 14.37
N ILE A 566 1.75 41.96 14.31
CA ILE A 566 2.88 41.06 14.10
C ILE A 566 2.52 40.16 12.93
N GLY A 567 3.37 40.02 11.92
CA GLY A 567 3.10 39.05 10.86
C GLY A 567 3.95 39.15 9.61
N PHE A 568 3.51 38.38 8.63
CA PHE A 568 4.09 38.17 7.32
C PHE A 568 3.17 38.78 6.26
N GLY A 569 3.77 39.45 5.27
CA GLY A 569 3.02 40.14 4.23
C GLY A 569 2.11 41.22 4.79
N THR A 570 2.68 42.17 5.53
CA THR A 570 1.90 43.21 6.20
C THR A 570 1.91 44.53 5.44
N GLY A 571 0.97 45.41 5.79
CA GLY A 571 0.86 46.78 5.29
C GLY A 571 -0.08 47.59 6.17
N GLY A 572 -0.01 48.92 6.07
CA GLY A 572 -0.85 49.85 6.84
C GLY A 572 -0.11 50.77 7.82
N ASN A 573 -0.87 51.64 8.47
CA ASN A 573 -0.38 52.66 9.40
C ASN A 573 0.07 52.03 10.74
N PRO A 574 1.18 52.45 11.37
CA PRO A 574 2.02 53.62 11.08
C PRO A 574 3.24 53.40 10.17
N ASP A 575 3.47 52.19 9.67
CA ASP A 575 4.63 51.89 8.82
C ASP A 575 4.23 50.91 7.72
N ASP A 576 3.78 51.44 6.58
CA ASP A 576 3.32 50.64 5.44
C ASP A 576 4.47 49.85 4.79
N LYS A 577 5.72 50.30 4.97
CA LYS A 577 6.92 49.70 4.38
C LYS A 577 7.49 48.55 5.21
N ASN A 578 6.92 48.26 6.36
CA ASN A 578 7.27 47.07 7.13
C ASN A 578 6.41 45.90 6.64
N THR A 579 6.97 45.05 5.79
CA THR A 579 6.25 43.93 5.17
C THR A 579 6.32 42.64 5.98
N CYS A 580 7.25 42.55 6.95
CA CYS A 580 7.41 41.40 7.84
C CYS A 580 8.05 41.83 9.16
N GLY A 581 7.42 41.47 10.27
CA GLY A 581 7.91 41.81 11.61
C GLY A 581 6.79 42.36 12.49
N ASN A 582 7.11 43.39 13.28
CA ASN A 582 6.21 43.96 14.27
C ASN A 582 6.10 45.48 14.15
N VAL A 583 4.89 46.00 14.19
CA VAL A 583 4.60 47.45 14.18
C VAL A 583 3.62 47.77 15.30
N ASN A 584 3.91 48.83 16.07
CA ASN A 584 3.00 49.39 17.07
C ASN A 584 3.03 50.91 17.05
N ARG A 585 1.85 51.55 16.99
CA ARG A 585 1.70 53.01 16.94
C ARG A 585 1.95 53.73 18.26
N SER A 586 1.87 53.03 19.39
CA SER A 586 2.06 53.60 20.72
C SER A 586 3.35 54.40 20.85
N LYS A 587 3.40 55.40 21.74
CA LYS A 587 4.61 56.22 21.96
C LYS A 587 5.87 55.40 22.32
N LYS A 588 5.67 54.29 23.04
CA LYS A 588 6.71 53.29 23.37
C LYS A 588 6.68 52.06 22.46
N GLY A 589 5.88 52.12 21.39
CA GLY A 589 5.69 51.05 20.42
C GLY A 589 6.93 50.88 19.54
N ARG A 590 7.24 49.63 19.19
CA ARG A 590 8.39 49.32 18.32
C ARG A 590 7.95 49.11 16.88
N ARG A 591 8.90 49.32 15.95
CA ARG A 591 8.76 49.03 14.51
C ARG A 591 9.96 48.20 14.09
N ILE A 592 9.79 46.88 14.13
CA ILE A 592 10.85 45.90 13.92
C ILE A 592 10.61 45.23 12.58
N LYS A 593 11.62 45.27 11.72
CA LYS A 593 11.63 44.57 10.44
C LYS A 593 12.41 43.27 10.60
N ALA A 594 11.85 42.17 10.11
CA ALA A 594 12.44 40.85 10.21
C ALA A 594 12.63 40.23 8.83
N ILE A 595 13.54 39.25 8.73
CA ILE A 595 13.48 38.29 7.63
C ILE A 595 12.46 37.21 8.01
N GLY A 596 11.43 37.04 7.20
CA GLY A 596 10.38 36.06 7.41
C GLY A 596 10.64 34.77 6.64
N TYR A 597 10.41 33.63 7.30
CA TYR A 597 10.47 32.30 6.73
C TYR A 597 9.12 31.61 6.90
N ILE A 598 8.63 30.99 5.84
CA ILE A 598 7.44 30.15 5.88
C ILE A 598 7.84 28.78 5.34
N LEU A 599 7.61 27.74 6.14
CA LEU A 599 7.85 26.34 5.80
C LEU A 599 6.59 25.52 6.09
N ILE A 600 6.45 24.38 5.42
CA ILE A 600 5.32 23.47 5.55
C ILE A 600 5.78 22.03 5.79
N LYS A 601 4.92 21.23 6.42
CA LYS A 601 5.13 19.82 6.71
C LYS A 601 3.81 19.03 6.73
#